data_AF-A0A2S7Q1W7-F1
#
_entry.id   AF-A0A2S7Q1W7-F1
#
_cell.length_a   1.000
_cell.length_b   1.000
_cell.length_c   1.000
_cell.angle_alpha   90.00
_cell.angle_beta   90.00
_cell.angle_gamma   90.00
#
_symmetry.space_group_name_H-M   'P 1'
#
loop_
_entity.id
_entity.type
_entity.pdbx_description
1 polymer ?
#
loop_
_entity_poly.entity_id
_entity_poly.type
_entity_poly.pdbx_seq_one_letter_code
_entity_poly.pdbx_strand_id
1 'polypeptide(L)'
;MDSSDVTIWHPADVFSDNPSNHKGFALIALNQPLELPSVIYRRLWDNAIYHIAADGGANRVLAEEKKAKNYLDIDTVIGDFDSMDSGLKQYFKDNGTEIIRDDDQYSTDFAKAVKLENAKGLKAPLNIMCLGGLGGRVDQGLSQLHHLYMFQQEPDYSSGKMFLFSNEAITFVLKSGKHKIKVRDGSDLIRFGKHIGIIPIKEPSVITTNGLEWDVTDWATEFGGQISTSNHVKDDWAFIETTKDVIFTIDLVINLSGVER
;
A
#
# COMPACT_ATOMS: atom_id res chain seq x y z
N MET A 1 18.58 16.25 25.07
CA MET A 1 18.34 16.64 23.66
C MET A 1 18.08 15.34 22.94
N ASP A 2 16.81 15.06 22.77
CA ASP A 2 16.27 13.72 22.52
C ASP A 2 16.65 13.22 21.13
N SER A 3 17.37 12.10 21.07
CA SER A 3 17.59 11.35 19.83
C SER A 3 16.34 10.55 19.50
N SER A 4 15.22 11.22 19.22
CA SER A 4 14.08 10.52 18.63
C SER A 4 14.50 10.03 17.24
N ASP A 5 14.62 8.71 17.10
CA ASP A 5 15.06 8.06 15.87
C ASP A 5 14.12 8.46 14.71
N VAL A 6 14.71 8.95 13.62
CA VAL A 6 13.97 9.34 12.43
C VAL A 6 13.62 8.08 11.63
N THR A 7 12.33 7.83 11.41
CA THR A 7 11.89 6.72 10.56
C THR A 7 12.11 7.07 9.08
N ILE A 8 12.93 6.29 8.39
CA ILE A 8 13.26 6.50 6.96
C ILE A 8 12.33 5.67 6.07
N TRP A 9 11.84 6.24 4.97
CA TRP A 9 10.95 5.60 4.00
C TRP A 9 11.49 5.65 2.58
N HIS A 10 11.45 4.51 1.91
CA HIS A 10 11.73 4.33 0.49
C HIS A 10 10.52 3.70 -0.23
N PRO A 11 9.38 4.41 -0.30
CA PRO A 11 8.13 3.81 -0.77
C PRO A 11 8.17 3.45 -2.26
N ALA A 12 9.08 4.04 -3.04
CA ALA A 12 9.21 3.76 -4.47
C ALA A 12 9.99 2.49 -4.80
N ASP A 13 10.80 2.01 -3.87
CA ASP A 13 11.78 0.97 -4.18
C ASP A 13 11.05 -0.34 -4.61
N VAL A 14 9.73 -0.50 -4.31
CA VAL A 14 8.95 -1.72 -4.60
C VAL A 14 8.73 -1.92 -6.09
N PHE A 15 8.86 -0.85 -6.88
CA PHE A 15 8.80 -0.86 -8.33
C PHE A 15 10.16 -0.55 -8.98
N SER A 16 11.24 -0.60 -8.18
CA SER A 16 12.61 -0.53 -8.67
C SER A 16 12.98 -1.79 -9.46
N ASP A 17 13.82 -1.63 -10.48
CA ASP A 17 14.45 -2.76 -11.17
C ASP A 17 15.44 -3.50 -10.26
N ASN A 18 16.06 -2.79 -9.32
CA ASN A 18 17.07 -3.30 -8.40
C ASN A 18 16.75 -2.81 -6.98
N PRO A 19 15.74 -3.39 -6.33
CA PRO A 19 15.33 -2.98 -4.99
C PRO A 19 16.48 -3.19 -4.00
N SER A 20 16.90 -2.13 -3.30
CA SER A 20 18.09 -2.15 -2.42
C SER A 20 17.80 -1.82 -0.96
N ASN A 21 16.67 -1.15 -0.70
CA ASN A 21 16.18 -0.82 0.63
C ASN A 21 14.99 -1.69 1.02
N HIS A 22 14.54 -2.58 0.13
CA HIS A 22 13.49 -3.56 0.41
C HIS A 22 13.96 -4.68 1.31
N LYS A 23 13.25 -4.79 2.42
CA LYS A 23 13.00 -6.09 3.07
C LYS A 23 11.93 -6.79 2.24
N GLY A 24 11.96 -8.13 2.15
CA GLY A 24 10.92 -8.88 1.45
C GLY A 24 9.51 -8.41 1.86
N PHE A 25 8.58 -8.40 0.91
CA PHE A 25 7.21 -7.95 1.16
C PHE A 25 6.18 -8.92 0.60
N ALA A 26 5.03 -8.97 1.25
CA ALA A 26 3.85 -9.68 0.76
C ALA A 26 2.96 -8.71 -0.05
N LEU A 27 2.41 -9.21 -1.15
CA LEU A 27 1.44 -8.52 -1.96
C LEU A 27 0.03 -9.03 -1.63
N ILE A 28 -0.89 -8.14 -1.30
CA ILE A 28 -2.30 -8.48 -1.04
C ILE A 28 -3.16 -7.85 -2.12
N ALA A 29 -3.75 -8.65 -3.02
CA ALA A 29 -4.69 -8.19 -4.01
C ALA A 29 -6.11 -8.15 -3.42
N LEU A 30 -6.70 -6.94 -3.33
CA LEU A 30 -8.06 -6.74 -2.88
C LEU A 30 -9.05 -6.83 -4.06
N ASN A 31 -10.35 -6.92 -3.76
CA ASN A 31 -11.41 -6.95 -4.78
C ASN A 31 -11.69 -5.55 -5.38
N GLN A 32 -10.67 -4.91 -5.95
CA GLN A 32 -10.76 -3.63 -6.66
C GLN A 32 -10.16 -3.76 -8.07
N PRO A 33 -10.62 -2.96 -9.05
CA PRO A 33 -10.03 -2.93 -10.38
C PRO A 33 -8.51 -2.72 -10.35
N LEU A 34 -7.79 -3.51 -11.15
CA LEU A 34 -6.36 -3.37 -11.38
C LEU A 34 -6.15 -2.53 -12.64
N GLU A 35 -5.91 -1.22 -12.46
CA GLU A 35 -5.91 -0.23 -13.54
C GLU A 35 -4.51 0.22 -13.99
N LEU A 36 -3.45 -0.35 -13.44
CA LEU A 36 -2.09 -0.06 -13.88
C LEU A 36 -1.73 -0.82 -15.16
N PRO A 37 -0.73 -0.32 -15.91
CA PRO A 37 -0.06 -1.10 -16.95
C PRO A 37 0.45 -2.45 -16.44
N SER A 38 0.26 -3.49 -17.24
CA SER A 38 0.59 -4.88 -16.87
C SER A 38 2.06 -5.10 -16.56
N VAL A 39 2.97 -4.33 -17.17
CA VAL A 39 4.41 -4.36 -16.88
C VAL A 39 4.73 -3.93 -15.44
N ILE A 40 3.92 -3.02 -14.87
CA ILE A 40 4.08 -2.57 -13.48
C ILE A 40 3.59 -3.67 -12.53
N TYR A 41 2.46 -4.32 -12.84
CA TYR A 41 2.03 -5.48 -12.06
C TYR A 41 3.06 -6.59 -12.09
N ARG A 42 3.62 -6.91 -13.27
CA ARG A 42 4.68 -7.91 -13.36
C ARG A 42 5.88 -7.55 -12.48
N ARG A 43 6.30 -6.29 -12.48
CA ARG A 43 7.39 -5.80 -11.60
C ARG A 43 7.08 -5.98 -10.12
N LEU A 44 5.87 -5.61 -9.70
CA LEU A 44 5.44 -5.76 -8.30
C LEU A 44 5.38 -7.23 -7.89
N TRP A 45 4.91 -8.10 -8.78
CA TRP A 45 4.90 -9.55 -8.56
C TRP A 45 6.31 -10.11 -8.42
N ASP A 46 7.23 -9.73 -9.32
CA ASP A 46 8.62 -10.19 -9.30
C ASP A 46 9.38 -9.74 -8.05
N ASN A 47 9.04 -8.56 -7.51
CA ASN A 47 9.68 -8.02 -6.31
C ASN A 47 9.04 -8.51 -4.99
N ALA A 48 7.80 -9.02 -5.04
CA ALA A 48 7.11 -9.58 -3.88
C ALA A 48 7.54 -11.03 -3.63
N ILE A 49 7.61 -11.43 -2.36
CA ILE A 49 8.01 -12.81 -1.98
C ILE A 49 6.83 -13.72 -1.68
N TYR A 50 5.62 -13.14 -1.61
CA TYR A 50 4.38 -13.86 -1.32
C TYR A 50 3.19 -13.10 -1.88
N HIS A 51 2.28 -13.77 -2.58
CA HIS A 51 1.11 -13.18 -3.22
C HIS A 51 -0.19 -13.76 -2.64
N ILE A 52 -0.98 -12.91 -2.02
CA ILE A 52 -2.27 -13.25 -1.42
C ILE A 52 -3.37 -12.54 -2.19
N ALA A 53 -4.45 -13.25 -2.51
CA ALA A 53 -5.68 -12.64 -2.97
C ALA A 53 -6.76 -12.72 -1.88
N ALA A 54 -7.35 -11.56 -1.55
CA ALA A 54 -8.46 -11.46 -0.63
C ALA A 54 -9.78 -11.66 -1.40
N ASP A 55 -10.35 -12.86 -1.25
CA ASP A 55 -11.57 -13.33 -1.90
C ASP A 55 -11.66 -12.93 -3.40
N GLY A 56 -12.55 -11.98 -3.74
CA GLY A 56 -12.76 -11.50 -5.11
C GLY A 56 -11.54 -10.82 -5.72
N GLY A 57 -10.49 -10.51 -4.95
CA GLY A 57 -9.18 -10.12 -5.47
C GLY A 57 -8.60 -11.16 -6.43
N ALA A 58 -8.93 -12.45 -6.25
CA ALA A 58 -8.49 -13.51 -7.14
C ALA A 58 -9.07 -13.35 -8.56
N ASN A 59 -10.32 -12.89 -8.67
CA ASN A 59 -10.95 -12.55 -9.95
C ASN A 59 -10.17 -11.43 -10.65
N ARG A 60 -9.70 -10.43 -9.88
CA ARG A 60 -9.00 -9.24 -10.40
C ARG A 60 -7.64 -9.61 -10.96
N VAL A 61 -6.87 -10.42 -10.24
CA VAL A 61 -5.57 -10.91 -10.68
C VAL A 61 -5.71 -11.74 -11.96
N LEU A 62 -6.65 -12.68 -11.99
CA LEU A 62 -6.86 -13.53 -13.17
C LEU A 62 -7.32 -12.74 -14.41
N ALA A 63 -8.14 -11.72 -14.22
CA ALA A 63 -8.56 -10.84 -15.31
C ALA A 63 -7.36 -10.10 -15.92
N GLU A 64 -6.44 -9.61 -15.08
CA GLU A 64 -5.23 -8.93 -15.54
C GLU A 64 -4.22 -9.88 -16.19
N GLU A 65 -4.03 -11.08 -15.62
CA GLU A 65 -3.22 -12.15 -16.22
C GLU A 65 -3.69 -12.47 -17.64
N LYS A 66 -5.00 -12.68 -17.83
CA LYS A 66 -5.58 -13.00 -19.14
C LYS A 66 -5.42 -11.87 -20.15
N LYS A 67 -5.54 -10.62 -19.71
CA LYS A 67 -5.40 -9.44 -20.58
C LYS A 67 -3.98 -9.29 -21.10
N ALA A 68 -2.99 -9.49 -20.23
CA ALA A 68 -1.59 -9.23 -20.55
C ALA A 68 -0.82 -10.47 -21.05
N LYS A 69 -1.41 -11.67 -20.90
CA LYS A 69 -0.68 -12.95 -20.97
C LYS A 69 0.52 -12.98 -20.01
N ASN A 70 0.40 -12.25 -18.91
CA ASN A 70 1.38 -12.23 -17.83
C ASN A 70 0.99 -13.30 -16.82
N TYR A 71 1.92 -14.15 -16.43
CA TYR A 71 1.67 -15.05 -15.31
C TYR A 71 1.73 -14.23 -14.02
N LEU A 72 0.63 -14.15 -13.28
CA LEU A 72 0.56 -13.48 -11.98
C LEU A 72 0.12 -14.53 -10.95
N ASP A 73 1.10 -15.26 -10.43
CA ASP A 73 0.86 -16.33 -9.48
C ASP A 73 0.23 -15.82 -8.17
N ILE A 74 -0.54 -16.70 -7.55
CA ILE A 74 -1.17 -16.45 -6.25
C ILE A 74 -0.81 -17.64 -5.37
N ASP A 75 -0.09 -17.40 -4.28
CA ASP A 75 0.25 -18.42 -3.30
C ASP A 75 -0.97 -18.81 -2.48
N THR A 76 -1.81 -17.84 -2.12
CA THR A 76 -3.01 -18.09 -1.31
C THR A 76 -4.19 -17.21 -1.70
N VAL A 77 -5.37 -17.82 -1.82
CA VAL A 77 -6.65 -17.10 -1.79
C VAL A 77 -7.32 -17.34 -0.45
N ILE A 78 -7.72 -16.25 0.23
CA ILE A 78 -8.40 -16.30 1.53
C ILE A 78 -9.64 -15.42 1.55
N GLY A 79 -10.72 -15.93 2.17
CA GLY A 79 -11.96 -15.19 2.38
C GLY A 79 -13.14 -16.12 2.65
N ASP A 80 -14.35 -15.55 2.75
CA ASP A 80 -15.58 -16.35 2.86
C ASP A 80 -16.09 -16.88 1.50
N PHE A 81 -15.54 -16.33 0.41
CA PHE A 81 -15.81 -16.72 -0.97
C PHE A 81 -17.19 -16.33 -1.47
N ASP A 82 -17.71 -15.20 -0.99
CA ASP A 82 -18.95 -14.59 -1.50
C ASP A 82 -18.73 -13.78 -2.78
N SER A 83 -17.50 -13.33 -3.01
CA SER A 83 -17.13 -12.42 -4.10
C SER A 83 -16.30 -13.09 -5.18
N MET A 84 -15.59 -14.19 -4.88
CA MET A 84 -14.87 -14.99 -5.87
C MET A 84 -15.81 -15.80 -6.77
N ASP A 85 -15.50 -15.84 -8.06
CA ASP A 85 -16.25 -16.63 -9.03
C ASP A 85 -16.14 -18.13 -8.70
N SER A 86 -17.29 -18.81 -8.58
CA SER A 86 -17.38 -20.21 -8.15
C SER A 86 -16.54 -21.20 -8.98
N GLY A 87 -16.33 -20.92 -10.27
CA GLY A 87 -15.49 -21.74 -11.16
C GLY A 87 -13.99 -21.57 -10.95
N LEU A 88 -13.54 -20.50 -10.28
CA LEU A 88 -12.11 -20.20 -10.13
C LEU A 88 -11.45 -20.96 -8.99
N LYS A 89 -12.23 -21.39 -8.00
CA LYS A 89 -11.69 -22.13 -6.84
C LYS A 89 -10.93 -23.39 -7.26
N GLN A 90 -11.49 -24.16 -8.21
CA GLN A 90 -10.83 -25.35 -8.71
C GLN A 90 -9.62 -25.01 -9.58
N TYR A 91 -9.75 -23.99 -10.45
CA TYR A 91 -8.66 -23.49 -11.27
C TYR A 91 -7.43 -23.10 -10.44
N PHE A 92 -7.60 -22.33 -9.37
CA PHE A 92 -6.47 -21.94 -8.52
C PHE A 92 -5.84 -23.13 -7.80
N LYS A 93 -6.65 -24.07 -7.28
CA LYS A 93 -6.13 -25.31 -6.69
C LYS A 93 -5.31 -26.14 -7.66
N ASP A 94 -5.80 -26.29 -8.89
CA ASP A 94 -5.11 -27.07 -9.94
C ASP A 94 -3.77 -26.43 -10.34
N ASN A 95 -3.63 -25.11 -10.14
CA ASN A 95 -2.39 -24.35 -10.36
C ASN A 95 -1.53 -24.21 -9.09
N GLY A 96 -1.82 -24.95 -8.02
CA GLY A 96 -0.98 -25.01 -6.81
C GLY A 96 -1.25 -23.92 -5.78
N THR A 97 -2.25 -23.06 -5.99
CA THR A 97 -2.65 -22.03 -5.01
C THR A 97 -3.35 -22.65 -3.80
N GLU A 98 -2.95 -22.24 -2.60
CA GLU A 98 -3.65 -22.61 -1.37
C GLU A 98 -4.99 -21.86 -1.26
N ILE A 99 -6.07 -22.56 -0.94
CA ILE A 99 -7.39 -21.94 -0.77
C ILE A 99 -7.83 -22.09 0.69
N ILE A 100 -7.91 -20.95 1.41
CA ILE A 100 -8.28 -20.89 2.82
C ILE A 100 -9.66 -20.24 2.95
N ARG A 101 -10.65 -21.05 3.33
CA ARG A 101 -11.99 -20.53 3.64
C ARG A 101 -11.99 -19.99 5.07
N ASP A 102 -12.48 -18.78 5.25
CA ASP A 102 -12.69 -18.16 6.56
C ASP A 102 -14.11 -17.56 6.61
N ASP A 103 -14.99 -18.25 7.35
CA ASP A 103 -16.41 -17.93 7.50
C ASP A 103 -16.67 -16.80 8.52
N ASP A 104 -15.65 -16.16 9.09
CA ASP A 104 -15.84 -15.00 9.99
C ASP A 104 -16.50 -13.84 9.24
N GLN A 105 -17.70 -13.48 9.68
CA GLN A 105 -18.50 -12.39 9.13
C GLN A 105 -18.25 -11.05 9.84
N TYR A 106 -17.46 -11.05 10.92
CA TYR A 106 -17.14 -9.85 11.69
C TYR A 106 -15.80 -9.22 11.28
N SER A 107 -15.04 -9.85 10.38
CA SER A 107 -13.83 -9.29 9.78
C SER A 107 -13.89 -9.29 8.25
N THR A 108 -13.25 -8.31 7.64
CA THR A 108 -13.17 -8.18 6.18
C THR A 108 -12.14 -9.14 5.59
N ASP A 109 -12.22 -9.45 4.29
CA ASP A 109 -11.21 -10.28 3.63
C ASP A 109 -9.82 -9.62 3.58
N PHE A 110 -9.76 -8.29 3.61
CA PHE A 110 -8.51 -7.57 3.87
C PHE A 110 -7.95 -8.02 5.22
N ALA A 111 -8.73 -7.89 6.29
CA ALA A 111 -8.27 -8.24 7.64
C ALA A 111 -7.86 -9.71 7.74
N LYS A 112 -8.60 -10.62 7.10
CA LYS A 112 -8.24 -12.05 7.01
C LYS A 112 -6.90 -12.25 6.31
N ALA A 113 -6.68 -11.60 5.16
CA ALA A 113 -5.44 -11.69 4.40
C ALA A 113 -4.21 -11.18 5.18
N VAL A 114 -4.33 -10.04 5.88
CA VAL A 114 -3.23 -9.51 6.71
C VAL A 114 -2.95 -10.41 7.92
N LYS A 115 -4.00 -10.91 8.59
CA LYS A 115 -3.82 -11.85 9.71
C LYS A 115 -3.14 -13.14 9.26
N LEU A 116 -3.50 -13.64 8.08
CA LEU A 116 -2.86 -14.81 7.48
C LEU A 116 -1.37 -14.54 7.23
N GLU A 117 -1.05 -13.40 6.59
CA GLU A 117 0.32 -12.99 6.34
C GLU A 117 1.12 -12.94 7.66
N ASN A 118 0.62 -12.21 8.67
CA ASN A 118 1.28 -12.11 9.97
C ASN A 118 1.47 -13.47 10.65
N ALA A 119 0.52 -14.40 10.49
CA ALA A 119 0.60 -15.75 11.03
C ALA A 119 1.58 -16.65 10.27
N LYS A 120 1.78 -16.44 8.97
CA LYS A 120 2.74 -17.17 8.11
C LYS A 120 4.14 -16.57 8.18
N GLY A 121 4.25 -15.27 8.41
CA GLY A 121 5.47 -14.46 8.50
C GLY A 121 6.39 -14.76 9.70
N LEU A 122 6.19 -15.89 10.38
CA LEU A 122 6.96 -16.34 11.56
C LEU A 122 8.48 -16.53 11.33
N LYS A 123 9.03 -16.13 10.18
CA LYS A 123 10.46 -16.14 9.87
C LYS A 123 11.11 -14.74 9.86
N ALA A 124 10.37 -13.66 9.60
CA ALA A 124 10.83 -12.27 9.70
C ALA A 124 9.66 -11.30 9.45
N PRO A 125 9.67 -10.08 10.03
CA PRO A 125 8.68 -9.05 9.69
C PRO A 125 8.79 -8.66 8.22
N LEU A 126 7.67 -8.72 7.50
CA LEU A 126 7.56 -8.39 6.08
C LEU A 126 6.79 -7.09 5.90
N ASN A 127 7.18 -6.29 4.91
CA ASN A 127 6.31 -5.20 4.49
C ASN A 127 5.07 -5.79 3.80
N ILE A 128 3.96 -5.06 3.81
CA ILE A 128 2.72 -5.47 3.13
C ILE A 128 2.36 -4.40 2.12
N MET A 129 2.18 -4.81 0.87
CA MET A 129 1.70 -3.98 -0.22
C MET A 129 0.28 -4.43 -0.60
N CYS A 130 -0.72 -3.63 -0.29
CA CYS A 130 -2.10 -3.92 -0.64
C CYS A 130 -2.45 -3.25 -1.96
N LEU A 131 -2.82 -4.05 -2.97
CA LEU A 131 -3.32 -3.57 -4.24
C LEU A 131 -4.83 -3.30 -4.12
N GLY A 132 -5.19 -2.02 -4.21
CA GLY A 132 -6.56 -1.57 -4.12
C GLY A 132 -6.62 -0.05 -4.07
N GLY A 133 -7.51 0.53 -4.88
CA GLY A 133 -7.77 1.95 -4.85
C GLY A 133 -8.73 2.35 -3.73
N LEU A 134 -8.66 3.61 -3.30
CA LEU A 134 -9.67 4.23 -2.44
C LEU A 134 -10.94 4.65 -3.22
N GLY A 135 -10.97 4.40 -4.53
CA GLY A 135 -12.08 4.72 -5.42
C GLY A 135 -13.30 3.80 -5.27
N GLY A 136 -14.39 4.16 -5.93
CA GLY A 136 -15.65 3.42 -5.88
C GLY A 136 -16.50 3.77 -4.67
N ARG A 137 -16.88 2.76 -3.88
CA ARG A 137 -17.73 2.92 -2.70
C ARG A 137 -16.97 3.61 -1.56
N VAL A 138 -17.48 4.73 -1.06
CA VAL A 138 -16.83 5.54 0.00
C VAL A 138 -16.58 4.73 1.27
N ASP A 139 -17.54 3.89 1.67
CA ASP A 139 -17.41 3.03 2.85
C ASP A 139 -16.27 2.00 2.70
N GLN A 140 -16.05 1.49 1.48
CA GLN A 140 -14.92 0.60 1.19
C GLN A 140 -13.58 1.36 1.20
N GLY A 141 -13.53 2.57 0.64
CA GLY A 141 -12.34 3.43 0.70
C GLY A 141 -11.94 3.74 2.14
N LEU A 142 -12.89 4.16 2.97
CA LEU A 142 -12.66 4.39 4.40
C LEU A 142 -12.29 3.12 5.15
N SER A 143 -12.86 1.98 4.79
CA SER A 143 -12.49 0.67 5.34
C SER A 143 -11.02 0.33 5.05
N GLN A 144 -10.48 0.62 3.87
CA GLN A 144 -9.06 0.39 3.58
C GLN A 144 -8.14 1.28 4.44
N LEU A 145 -8.47 2.56 4.60
CA LEU A 145 -7.75 3.45 5.51
C LEU A 145 -7.82 2.96 6.96
N HIS A 146 -8.99 2.48 7.39
CA HIS A 146 -9.17 1.87 8.70
C HIS A 146 -8.24 0.67 8.92
N HIS A 147 -8.09 -0.22 7.94
CA HIS A 147 -7.18 -1.36 8.04
C HIS A 147 -5.70 -0.94 8.14
N LEU A 148 -5.27 0.11 7.43
CA LEU A 148 -3.92 0.66 7.61
C LEU A 148 -3.66 1.04 9.06
N TYR A 149 -4.59 1.76 9.69
CA TYR A 149 -4.49 2.10 11.11
C TYR A 149 -4.56 0.89 12.01
N MET A 150 -5.44 -0.08 11.71
CA MET A 150 -5.64 -1.29 12.51
C MET A 150 -4.37 -2.15 12.57
N PHE A 151 -3.67 -2.29 11.45
CA PHE A 151 -2.52 -3.18 11.32
C PHE A 151 -1.15 -2.51 11.46
N GLN A 152 -1.09 -1.19 11.61
CA GLN A 152 0.11 -0.48 12.06
C GLN A 152 -0.08 0.13 13.46
N GLN A 153 -0.06 -0.72 14.49
CA GLN A 153 -0.14 -0.22 15.87
C GLN A 153 1.22 0.18 16.43
N GLU A 154 2.26 -0.54 16.03
CA GLU A 154 3.61 -0.43 16.56
C GLU A 154 4.24 0.91 16.16
N PRO A 155 4.70 1.74 17.12
CA PRO A 155 5.31 3.04 16.82
C PRO A 155 6.58 2.93 15.95
N ASP A 156 7.27 1.79 16.02
CA ASP A 156 8.55 1.52 15.35
C ASP A 156 8.41 0.67 14.08
N TYR A 157 7.18 0.29 13.70
CA TYR A 157 6.91 -0.59 12.55
C TYR A 157 7.65 -1.93 12.65
N SER A 158 7.85 -2.46 13.86
CA SER A 158 8.60 -3.70 14.09
C SER A 158 8.01 -4.92 13.39
N SER A 159 6.69 -4.95 13.17
CA SER A 159 5.98 -5.98 12.40
C SER A 159 6.11 -5.81 10.87
N GLY A 160 6.68 -4.69 10.41
CA GLY A 160 6.77 -4.32 9.00
C GLY A 160 5.92 -3.10 8.66
N LYS A 161 6.17 -2.52 7.49
CA LYS A 161 5.44 -1.36 6.98
C LYS A 161 4.36 -1.79 6.01
N MET A 162 3.18 -1.19 6.16
CA MET A 162 2.04 -1.43 5.28
C MET A 162 1.79 -0.23 4.36
N PHE A 163 1.50 -0.52 3.09
CA PHE A 163 1.21 0.44 2.03
C PHE A 163 -0.08 0.05 1.31
N LEU A 164 -0.95 1.04 1.04
CA LEU A 164 -2.01 0.93 0.04
C LEU A 164 -1.49 1.48 -1.27
N PHE A 165 -1.68 0.72 -2.35
CA PHE A 165 -1.21 1.06 -3.68
C PHE A 165 -2.36 1.01 -4.67
N SER A 166 -2.56 2.14 -5.35
CA SER A 166 -3.54 2.31 -6.41
C SER A 166 -2.86 2.72 -7.71
N ASN A 167 -3.66 2.93 -8.76
CA ASN A 167 -3.19 3.56 -10.00
C ASN A 167 -2.86 5.05 -9.86
N GLU A 168 -3.28 5.69 -8.77
CA GLU A 168 -3.14 7.12 -8.56
C GLU A 168 -2.06 7.46 -7.53
N ALA A 169 -1.90 6.65 -6.48
CA ALA A 169 -1.07 7.02 -5.34
C ALA A 169 -0.55 5.83 -4.52
N ILE A 170 0.46 6.11 -3.72
CA ILE A 170 0.87 5.27 -2.58
C ILE A 170 0.44 5.96 -1.30
N THR A 171 -0.21 5.21 -0.42
CA THR A 171 -0.75 5.72 0.85
C THR A 171 -0.29 4.84 2.02
N PHE A 172 0.16 5.46 3.12
CA PHE A 172 0.60 4.75 4.33
C PHE A 172 0.44 5.62 5.58
N VAL A 173 0.52 5.01 6.75
CA VAL A 173 0.40 5.71 8.05
C VAL A 173 1.80 6.11 8.56
N LEU A 174 1.92 7.39 8.90
CA LEU A 174 3.01 7.92 9.71
C LEU A 174 2.57 7.87 11.18
N LYS A 175 3.34 7.21 12.04
CA LYS A 175 3.10 7.19 13.48
C LYS A 175 3.50 8.53 14.09
N SER A 176 3.07 8.80 15.32
CA SER A 176 3.64 9.94 16.07
C SER A 176 5.17 9.87 16.09
N GLY A 177 5.85 10.96 15.72
CA GLY A 177 7.30 11.02 15.64
C GLY A 177 7.83 11.73 14.40
N LYS A 178 9.08 11.42 14.04
CA LYS A 178 9.82 12.05 12.93
C LYS A 178 10.02 11.06 11.78
N HIS A 179 9.74 11.53 10.58
CA HIS A 179 9.83 10.74 9.36
C HIS A 179 10.64 11.47 8.30
N LYS A 180 11.38 10.69 7.52
CA LYS A 180 12.11 11.14 6.34
C LYS A 180 11.75 10.25 5.16
N ILE A 181 11.08 10.81 4.16
CA ILE A 181 10.48 10.07 3.05
C ILE A 181 11.21 10.44 1.76
N LYS A 182 11.73 9.46 1.01
CA LYS A 182 12.29 9.70 -0.32
C LYS A 182 11.11 9.90 -1.29
N VAL A 183 10.95 11.13 -1.78
CA VAL A 183 9.77 11.56 -2.57
C VAL A 183 10.09 11.89 -4.02
N ARG A 184 11.38 12.01 -4.38
CA ARG A 184 11.85 11.98 -5.78
C ARG A 184 12.55 10.66 -6.02
N ASP A 185 11.74 9.65 -6.30
CA ASP A 185 12.21 8.28 -6.46
C ASP A 185 11.30 7.49 -7.40
N GLY A 186 11.86 6.42 -7.95
CA GLY A 186 11.17 5.50 -8.83
C GLY A 186 11.99 4.99 -9.99
N SER A 187 11.29 4.38 -10.94
CA SER A 187 11.85 3.89 -12.19
C SER A 187 11.39 4.74 -13.37
N ASP A 188 11.95 4.46 -14.54
CA ASP A 188 11.52 5.11 -15.78
C ASP A 188 10.06 4.81 -16.14
N LEU A 189 9.49 3.71 -15.64
CA LEU A 189 8.12 3.28 -15.88
C LEU A 189 7.11 3.93 -14.93
N ILE A 190 7.49 4.07 -13.66
CA ILE A 190 6.62 4.57 -12.60
C ILE A 190 7.47 5.27 -11.55
N ARG A 191 7.05 6.47 -11.17
CA ARG A 191 7.71 7.29 -10.17
C ARG A 191 6.69 8.12 -9.41
N PHE A 192 7.11 8.72 -8.31
CA PHE A 192 6.25 9.70 -7.65
C PHE A 192 6.01 10.93 -8.51
N GLY A 193 4.76 11.39 -8.49
CA GLY A 193 4.39 12.65 -9.05
C GLY A 193 4.75 13.80 -8.11
N LYS A 194 4.01 14.89 -8.23
CA LYS A 194 4.29 16.09 -7.44
C LYS A 194 3.38 16.21 -6.23
N HIS A 195 2.16 15.69 -6.25
CA HIS A 195 1.15 16.01 -5.25
C HIS A 195 1.22 15.05 -4.06
N ILE A 196 1.16 15.62 -2.86
CA ILE A 196 1.11 14.86 -1.62
C ILE A 196 -0.04 15.36 -0.73
N GLY A 197 -0.42 14.51 0.21
CA GLY A 197 -1.33 14.85 1.30
C GLY A 197 -0.86 14.30 2.65
N ILE A 198 -1.13 15.06 3.71
CA ILE A 198 -0.93 14.68 5.11
C ILE A 198 -2.26 14.87 5.83
N ILE A 199 -2.89 13.77 6.24
CA ILE A 199 -4.31 13.75 6.65
C ILE A 199 -4.47 13.13 8.06
N PRO A 200 -4.89 13.92 9.07
CA PRO A 200 -5.12 13.45 10.44
C PRO A 200 -6.52 12.86 10.60
N ILE A 201 -6.80 11.73 9.94
CA ILE A 201 -8.17 11.18 9.88
C ILE A 201 -8.64 10.57 11.21
N LYS A 202 -7.73 10.05 12.04
CA LYS A 202 -8.05 9.36 13.30
C LYS A 202 -8.30 10.34 14.46
N GLU A 203 -7.44 11.34 14.61
CA GLU A 203 -7.51 12.37 15.65
C GLU A 203 -6.68 13.61 15.22
N PRO A 204 -6.97 14.82 15.76
CA PRO A 204 -6.18 16.02 15.48
C PRO A 204 -4.69 15.83 15.80
N SER A 205 -3.83 16.45 14.98
CA SER A 205 -2.37 16.40 15.12
C SER A 205 -1.75 17.79 14.99
N VAL A 206 -0.47 17.90 15.31
CA VAL A 206 0.37 19.06 15.00
C VAL A 206 1.50 18.57 14.12
N ILE A 207 1.72 19.21 12.98
CA ILE A 207 2.76 18.83 12.02
C ILE A 207 3.79 19.94 11.81
N THR A 208 5.04 19.51 11.63
CA THR A 208 6.14 20.33 11.12
C THR A 208 6.73 19.62 9.92
N THR A 209 6.89 20.33 8.80
CA THR A 209 7.38 19.74 7.55
C THR A 209 8.59 20.48 7.00
N ASN A 210 9.41 19.78 6.24
CA ASN A 210 10.48 20.37 5.45
C ASN A 210 10.65 19.60 4.13
N GLY A 211 10.90 20.31 3.03
CA GLY A 211 11.11 19.73 1.70
C GLY A 211 9.84 19.67 0.84
N LEU A 212 8.77 20.35 1.28
CA LEU A 212 7.52 20.53 0.55
C LEU A 212 7.38 21.98 0.05
N GLU A 213 6.47 22.22 -0.89
CA GLU A 213 6.21 23.58 -1.40
C GLU A 213 5.55 24.45 -0.32
N TRP A 214 4.58 23.89 0.40
CA TRP A 214 3.94 24.54 1.52
C TRP A 214 4.40 23.87 2.82
N ASP A 215 5.63 24.19 3.21
CA ASP A 215 6.17 23.78 4.49
C ASP A 215 5.53 24.54 5.65
N VAL A 216 5.33 23.84 6.77
CA VAL A 216 4.70 24.38 7.97
C VAL A 216 5.52 24.07 9.24
N THR A 217 5.30 24.84 10.30
CA THR A 217 5.94 24.63 11.61
C THR A 217 4.88 24.71 12.69
N ASP A 218 4.83 23.69 13.55
CA ASP A 218 3.88 23.54 14.66
C ASP A 218 2.42 23.80 14.25
N TRP A 219 2.05 23.30 13.07
CA TRP A 219 0.77 23.58 12.45
C TRP A 219 -0.28 22.56 12.85
N ALA A 220 -1.33 23.04 13.53
CA ALA A 220 -2.46 22.22 13.92
C ALA A 220 -3.24 21.75 12.69
N THR A 221 -3.50 20.44 12.62
CA THR A 221 -4.24 19.81 11.54
C THR A 221 -5.32 18.89 12.11
N GLU A 222 -6.52 18.92 11.54
CA GLU A 222 -7.64 18.10 11.98
C GLU A 222 -8.62 17.82 10.84
N PHE A 223 -9.23 16.63 10.85
CA PHE A 223 -10.30 16.32 9.90
C PHE A 223 -11.54 17.18 10.17
N GLY A 224 -12.05 17.86 9.14
CA GLY A 224 -13.10 18.88 9.28
C GLY A 224 -12.58 20.29 9.55
N GLY A 225 -11.27 20.46 9.74
CA GLY A 225 -10.59 21.74 9.86
C GLY A 225 -9.47 21.87 8.83
N GLN A 226 -8.26 22.15 9.30
CA GLN A 226 -7.10 22.34 8.43
C GLN A 226 -6.45 20.99 8.09
N ILE A 227 -6.28 20.70 6.80
CA ILE A 227 -5.67 19.46 6.30
C ILE A 227 -4.68 19.84 5.20
N SER A 228 -3.49 19.21 5.19
CA SER A 228 -2.54 19.40 4.09
C SER A 228 -2.94 18.50 2.92
N THR A 229 -3.68 19.05 1.96
CA THR A 229 -4.03 18.39 0.70
C THR A 229 -3.52 19.20 -0.48
N SER A 230 -3.22 18.53 -1.59
CA SER A 230 -2.64 19.15 -2.80
C SER A 230 -1.33 19.90 -2.52
N ASN A 231 -0.56 19.47 -1.52
CA ASN A 231 0.79 19.97 -1.28
C ASN A 231 1.74 19.42 -2.35
N HIS A 232 2.92 20.00 -2.53
CA HIS A 232 3.87 19.53 -3.55
C HIS A 232 5.21 19.11 -2.98
N VAL A 233 5.82 18.10 -3.59
CA VAL A 233 7.22 17.76 -3.37
C VAL A 233 8.12 18.87 -3.94
N LYS A 234 9.01 19.39 -3.11
CA LYS A 234 9.98 20.41 -3.52
C LYS A 234 11.36 19.79 -3.65
N ASP A 235 11.80 19.08 -2.62
CA ASP A 235 13.11 18.46 -2.54
C ASP A 235 13.08 16.95 -2.81
N ASP A 236 14.26 16.32 -2.77
CA ASP A 236 14.44 14.87 -2.90
C ASP A 236 13.80 14.07 -1.76
N TRP A 237 13.74 14.69 -0.58
CA TRP A 237 13.29 14.12 0.66
C TRP A 237 12.26 15.04 1.30
N ALA A 238 11.17 14.47 1.79
CA ALA A 238 10.21 15.15 2.65
C ALA A 238 10.47 14.73 4.11
N PHE A 239 10.62 15.72 4.98
CA PHE A 239 10.68 15.53 6.42
C PHE A 239 9.34 15.91 7.02
N ILE A 240 8.80 15.05 7.87
CA ILE A 240 7.52 15.25 8.54
C ILE A 240 7.69 14.84 9.99
N GLU A 241 7.45 15.77 10.90
CA GLU A 241 7.25 15.51 12.32
C GLU A 241 5.77 15.66 12.63
N THR A 242 5.21 14.71 13.37
CA THR A 242 3.79 14.70 13.71
C THR A 242 3.57 14.24 15.13
N THR A 243 2.65 14.89 15.86
CA THR A 243 2.37 14.55 17.26
C THR A 243 1.42 13.36 17.41
N LYS A 244 0.64 13.05 16.38
CA LYS A 244 -0.30 11.92 16.31
C LYS A 244 -0.23 11.24 14.95
N ASP A 245 -0.77 10.03 14.86
CA ASP A 245 -0.73 9.25 13.62
C ASP A 245 -1.49 9.93 12.48
N VAL A 246 -0.84 10.11 11.33
CA VAL A 246 -1.44 10.73 10.14
C VAL A 246 -1.28 9.83 8.92
N ILE A 247 -2.20 9.95 7.96
CA ILE A 247 -2.02 9.37 6.63
C ILE A 247 -1.09 10.25 5.82
N PHE A 248 -0.10 9.64 5.18
CA PHE A 248 0.66 10.25 4.09
C PHE A 248 0.25 9.60 2.77
N THR A 249 0.03 10.42 1.75
CA THR A 249 -0.26 9.95 0.39
C THR A 249 0.55 10.76 -0.61
N ILE A 250 1.04 10.11 -1.67
CA ILE A 250 1.79 10.73 -2.76
C ILE A 250 1.32 10.15 -4.10
N ASP A 251 1.06 11.03 -5.06
CA ASP A 251 0.61 10.63 -6.38
C ASP A 251 1.69 9.91 -7.20
N LEU A 252 1.26 9.18 -8.21
CA LEU A 252 2.10 8.41 -9.10
C LEU A 252 2.05 9.01 -10.51
N VAL A 253 3.19 9.02 -11.17
CA VAL A 253 3.31 9.33 -12.59
C VAL A 253 3.82 8.08 -13.30
N ILE A 254 3.01 7.63 -14.25
CA ILE A 254 3.29 6.46 -15.08
C ILE A 254 3.78 6.96 -16.43
N ASN A 255 4.95 6.47 -16.86
CA ASN A 255 5.52 6.81 -18.14
C ASN A 255 5.59 5.56 -19.03
N LEU A 256 4.76 5.56 -20.07
CA LEU A 256 4.71 4.48 -21.06
C LEU A 256 5.44 4.83 -22.36
N SER A 257 6.13 5.99 -22.43
CA SER A 257 6.92 6.35 -23.60
C SER A 257 8.20 5.52 -23.68
N GLY A 258 8.07 4.29 -24.21
CA GLY A 258 9.18 3.34 -24.37
C GLY A 258 8.80 1.88 -24.18
N VAL A 259 7.60 1.58 -23.66
CA VAL A 259 7.08 0.20 -23.60
C VAL A 259 6.32 -0.06 -24.90
N GLU A 260 6.93 -0.81 -25.82
CA GLU A 260 6.22 -1.30 -27.01
C GLU A 260 4.94 -2.02 -26.57
N ARG A 261 3.84 -1.69 -27.27
CA ARG A 261 2.48 -2.21 -27.00
C ARG A 261 2.36 -3.71 -27.24
#